data_AF-A0A2S9FRF5-F1
#
_entry.id   AF-A0A2S9FRF5-F1
#
_cell.length_a   1.000
_cell.length_b   1.000
_cell.length_c   1.000
_cell.angle_alpha   90.00
_cell.angle_beta   90.00
_cell.angle_gamma   90.00
#
_symmetry.space_group_name_H-M   'P 1'
#
loop_
_entity.id
_entity.type
_entity.pdbx_description
1 polymer ?
#
loop_
_entity_poly.entity_id
_entity_poly.type
_entity_poly.pdbx_seq_one_letter_code
_entity_poly.pdbx_strand_id
1 'polypeptide(L)' 'MVPFVKRNAAAPQGFFACEAAGLRWLASVEGGVPCARVLAVDDRSLTLER' A
#
# COMPACT_ATOMS: atom_id res chain seq x y z
N MET A 1 10.40 -14.06 3.22
CA MET A 1 10.14 -12.80 3.94
C MET A 1 8.65 -12.73 4.23
N VAL A 2 8.21 -12.31 5.43
CA VAL A 2 6.78 -12.31 5.80
C VAL A 2 6.16 -10.95 5.45
N PRO A 3 5.05 -10.88 4.68
CA PRO A 3 4.43 -9.62 4.31
C PRO A 3 3.81 -8.91 5.53
N PHE A 4 3.78 -7.58 5.48
CA PHE A 4 3.10 -6.75 6.47
C PHE A 4 1.71 -6.37 5.98
N VAL A 5 0.69 -6.47 6.84
CA VAL A 5 -0.71 -6.22 6.45
C VAL A 5 -1.34 -5.15 7.34
N LYS A 6 -1.83 -4.07 6.72
CA LYS A 6 -2.72 -3.10 7.35
C LYS A 6 -4.17 -3.57 7.15
N ARG A 7 -4.99 -3.51 8.21
CA ARG A 7 -6.40 -3.94 8.18
C ARG A 7 -7.28 -2.95 8.90
N ASN A 8 -8.43 -2.63 8.31
CA ASN A 8 -9.49 -1.88 8.97
C ASN A 8 -10.84 -2.28 8.37
N ALA A 9 -11.69 -2.92 9.18
CA ALA A 9 -13.01 -3.38 8.74
C ALA A 9 -14.02 -2.23 8.53
N ALA A 10 -13.77 -1.07 9.13
CA ALA A 10 -14.57 0.14 9.01
C ALA A 10 -13.94 1.18 8.09
N ALA A 11 -12.99 0.77 7.23
CA ALA A 11 -12.37 1.66 6.26
C ALA A 11 -13.43 2.22 5.30
N PRO A 12 -13.45 3.54 5.05
CA PRO A 12 -14.24 4.11 3.98
C PRO A 12 -13.83 3.51 2.62
N GLN A 13 -14.76 3.53 1.67
CA GLN A 13 -14.46 3.11 0.30
C GLN A 13 -13.24 3.83 -0.25
N GLY A 14 -12.31 3.09 -0.85
CA GLY A 14 -11.10 3.64 -1.46
C GLY A 14 -10.00 4.08 -0.47
N PHE A 15 -10.18 3.90 0.84
CA PHE A 15 -9.18 4.29 1.84
C PHE A 15 -7.80 3.67 1.58
N PHE A 16 -7.73 2.33 1.44
CA PHE A 16 -6.48 1.64 1.11
C PHE A 16 -6.07 1.80 -0.36
N ALA A 17 -7.02 2.04 -1.26
CA ALA A 17 -6.72 2.30 -2.67
C ALA A 17 -5.94 3.62 -2.84
N CYS A 18 -6.29 4.65 -2.08
CA CYS A 18 -5.58 5.94 -2.04
C CYS A 18 -4.13 5.74 -1.58
N GLU A 19 -3.91 5.03 -0.48
CA GLU A 19 -2.56 4.74 0.02
C GLU A 19 -1.75 3.91 -0.97
N ALA A 20 -2.35 2.86 -1.55
CA ALA A 20 -1.69 2.03 -2.55
C ALA A 20 -1.29 2.84 -3.79
N ALA A 21 -2.14 3.78 -4.24
CA ALA A 21 -1.81 4.68 -5.34
C ALA A 21 -0.65 5.62 -5.00
N GLY A 22 -0.64 6.20 -3.80
CA GLY A 22 0.45 7.06 -3.33
C GLY A 22 1.80 6.33 -3.26
N LEU A 23 1.82 5.13 -2.69
CA LEU A 23 3.05 4.32 -2.63
C LEU A 23 3.57 3.94 -4.02
N ARG A 24 2.68 3.56 -4.94
CA ARG A 24 3.07 3.25 -6.33
C ARG A 24 3.60 4.48 -7.07
N TRP A 25 2.98 5.63 -6.86
CA TRP A 25 3.44 6.89 -7.44
C TRP A 25 4.83 7.27 -6.92
N LEU A 26 5.05 7.23 -5.60
CA LEU A 26 6.37 7.50 -5.01
C LEU A 26 7.43 6.51 -5.51
N ALA A 27 7.11 5.23 -5.56
CA ALA A 27 8.03 4.19 -6.03
C ALA A 27 8.36 4.28 -7.53
N SER A 28 7.60 5.06 -8.31
CA SER A 28 7.86 5.23 -9.75
C SER A 28 8.99 6.21 -10.06
N VAL A 29 9.45 6.99 -9.07
CA VAL A 29 10.51 7.98 -9.25
C VAL A 29 11.87 7.28 -9.23
N GLU A 30 12.61 7.35 -10.34
CA GLU A 30 13.99 6.86 -10.41
C GLU A 30 14.91 7.66 -9.48
N GLY A 31 15.68 6.95 -8.65
CA GLY A 31 16.48 7.58 -7.58
C GLY A 31 15.63 8.18 -6.44
N GLY A 32 14.33 7.88 -6.40
CA GLY A 32 13.42 8.35 -5.36
C GLY A 32 13.63 7.68 -4.00
N VAL A 33 12.82 8.10 -3.03
CA VAL A 33 12.87 7.55 -1.67
C VAL A 33 12.41 6.08 -1.65
N PRO A 34 13.11 5.17 -0.94
CA PRO A 34 12.65 3.80 -0.78
C PRO A 34 11.26 3.75 -0.15
N CYS A 35 10.33 3.09 -0.82
CA CYS A 35 8.95 2.92 -0.39
C CYS A 35 8.60 1.44 -0.26
N ALA A 36 7.71 1.12 0.69
CA ALA A 36 7.19 -0.24 0.81
C ALA A 36 6.47 -0.66 -0.47
N ARG A 37 6.74 -1.88 -0.95
CA ARG A 37 6.13 -2.39 -2.18
C ARG A 37 4.73 -2.91 -1.92
N VAL A 38 3.75 -2.39 -2.66
CA VAL A 38 2.36 -2.84 -2.61
C VAL A 38 2.24 -4.21 -3.27
N LEU A 39 1.81 -5.22 -2.49
CA LEU A 39 1.58 -6.58 -2.98
C LEU A 39 0.10 -6.82 -3.33
N ALA A 40 -0.82 -6.35 -2.49
CA ALA A 40 -2.26 -6.47 -2.71
C ALA A 40 -3.02 -5.35 -1.98
N VAL A 41 -4.16 -4.95 -2.54
CA VAL A 41 -5.08 -3.98 -1.94
C VAL A 41 -6.52 -4.45 -2.15
N ASP A 42 -7.32 -4.34 -1.10
CA ASP A 42 -8.77 -4.50 -1.13
C ASP A 42 -9.43 -3.41 -0.26
N ASP A 43 -10.76 -3.38 -0.18
CA ASP A 43 -11.50 -2.32 0.53
C ASP A 43 -11.20 -2.24 2.03
N ARG A 44 -10.66 -3.32 2.64
CA ARG A 44 -10.44 -3.45 4.08
C ARG A 44 -8.99 -3.76 4.45
N SER A 45 -8.10 -3.94 3.47
CA SER A 45 -6.70 -4.27 3.73
C SER A 45 -5.71 -3.77 2.67
N LEU A 46 -4.47 -3.59 3.12
CA LEU A 46 -3.29 -3.30 2.29
C LEU A 46 -2.14 -4.22 2.71
N THR A 47 -1.64 -5.01 1.78
CA THR A 47 -0.51 -5.94 1.99
C THR A 47 0.76 -5.39 1.36
N LEU A 48 1.83 -5.32 2.15
CA LEU A 48 3.10 -4.68 1.81
C LEU A 48 4.28 -5.65 2.00
N GLU A 49 5.30 -5.49 1.16
CA GLU A 49 6.65 -6.01 1.44
C GLU A 49 7.41 -5.02 2.34
N ARG A 50 8.22 -5.55 3.25
CA ARG A 50 9.09 -4.77 4.15
C ARG A 50 10.46 -4.53 3.53
#